data_AF-A0A9D2NMM9-F1
#
_entry.id   AF-A0A9D2NMM9-F1
#
_cell.length_a   1.000
_cell.length_b   1.000
_cell.length_c   1.000
_cell.angle_alpha   90.00
_cell.angle_beta   90.00
_cell.angle_gamma   90.00
#
_symmetry.space_group_name_H-M   'P 1'
#
loop_
_entity.id
_entity.type
_entity.pdbx_description
1 polymer ?
#
loop_
_entity_poly.entity_id
_entity_poly.type
_entity_poly.pdbx_seq_one_letter_code
_entity_poly.pdbx_strand_id
1 'polypeptide(L)'
;MNQNIKKKFAEYYLYFMMYSIIGWIYEVFLEVVVYRWGFSNRGVLFGPYCIIYGVGALILIFSLGGLQKKRLYLGKVLVTPVLVFIGIVVITTVVELIASYIMEFTQGGWQWDYTRFAFNFEGRIALNPSIRFGIGGMVFLYLLQPLFKKLTGKMSDRTLYTVSLILLVLFIADIIYTYLF
;
A
#
# COMPACT_ATOMS: atom_id res chain seq x y z
N MET A 1 -18.19 22.36 -1.81
CA MET A 1 -17.58 21.05 -2.14
C MET A 1 -18.69 20.01 -2.32
N ASN A 2 -18.78 19.37 -3.49
CA ASN A 2 -19.81 18.40 -3.85
C ASN A 2 -19.84 17.22 -2.85
N GLN A 3 -21.01 16.82 -2.35
CA GLN A 3 -21.16 15.74 -1.36
C GLN A 3 -20.51 14.42 -1.83
N ASN A 4 -20.55 14.15 -3.14
CA ASN A 4 -19.90 12.98 -3.72
C ASN A 4 -18.36 13.02 -3.60
N ILE A 5 -17.76 14.22 -3.61
CA ILE A 5 -16.31 14.39 -3.45
C ILE A 5 -15.92 14.11 -2.00
N LYS A 6 -16.68 14.63 -1.03
CA LYS A 6 -16.47 14.37 0.41
C LYS A 6 -16.51 12.88 0.72
N LYS A 7 -17.53 12.18 0.20
CA LYS A 7 -17.69 10.74 0.39
C LYS A 7 -16.48 9.95 -0.16
N LYS A 8 -16.09 10.22 -1.40
CA LYS A 8 -14.92 9.56 -2.01
C LYS A 8 -13.64 9.81 -1.21
N PHE A 9 -13.41 11.04 -0.75
CA PHE A 9 -12.24 11.36 0.06
C PHE A 9 -12.19 10.50 1.34
N ALA A 10 -13.31 10.40 2.05
CA ALA A 10 -13.41 9.55 3.24
C ALA A 10 -13.17 8.06 2.92
N GLU A 11 -13.75 7.54 1.83
CA GLU A 11 -13.51 6.16 1.39
C GLU A 11 -12.03 5.89 1.09
N TYR A 12 -11.38 6.76 0.31
CA TYR A 12 -9.96 6.61 -0.02
C TYR A 12 -9.05 6.75 1.20
N TYR A 13 -9.39 7.65 2.13
CA TYR A 13 -8.67 7.75 3.40
C TYR A 13 -8.79 6.47 4.24
N LEU A 14 -9.98 5.85 4.30
CA LEU A 14 -10.12 4.56 4.96
C LEU A 14 -9.36 3.44 4.25
N TYR A 15 -9.35 3.42 2.91
CA TYR A 15 -8.51 2.46 2.17
C TYR A 15 -7.04 2.64 2.54
N PHE A 16 -6.53 3.88 2.54
CA PHE A 16 -5.17 4.19 2.99
C PHE A 16 -4.88 3.65 4.38
N MET A 17 -5.75 3.89 5.36
CA MET A 17 -5.57 3.39 6.73
C MET A 17 -5.58 1.86 6.80
N MET A 18 -6.56 1.22 6.17
CA MET A 18 -6.66 -0.25 6.15
C MET A 18 -5.44 -0.91 5.52
N TYR A 19 -4.96 -0.40 4.38
CA TYR A 19 -3.76 -0.93 3.73
C TYR A 19 -2.49 -0.66 4.53
N SER A 20 -2.38 0.49 5.20
CA SER A 20 -1.24 0.78 6.07
C SER A 20 -1.17 -0.17 7.26
N ILE A 21 -2.32 -0.48 7.88
CA ILE A 21 -2.42 -1.43 8.99
C ILE A 21 -2.15 -2.86 8.51
N ILE A 22 -2.69 -3.28 7.36
CA ILE A 22 -2.42 -4.62 6.81
C ILE A 22 -0.95 -4.78 6.45
N GLY A 23 -0.34 -3.74 5.87
CA GLY A 23 1.10 -3.71 5.61
C GLY A 23 1.91 -3.88 6.89
N TRP A 24 1.51 -3.19 7.96
CA TRP A 24 2.14 -3.34 9.27
C TRP A 24 1.99 -4.75 9.84
N ILE A 25 0.79 -5.33 9.80
CA ILE A 25 0.55 -6.71 10.24
C ILE A 25 1.39 -7.69 9.43
N TYR A 26 1.49 -7.49 8.11
CA TYR A 26 2.30 -8.32 7.23
C TYR A 26 3.79 -8.27 7.60
N GLU A 27 4.35 -7.07 7.76
CA GLU A 27 5.74 -6.86 8.14
C GLU A 27 6.06 -7.45 9.52
N VAL A 28 5.20 -7.21 10.52
CA VAL A 28 5.35 -7.78 11.87
C VAL A 28 5.24 -9.31 11.83
N PHE A 29 4.33 -9.87 11.05
CA PHE A 29 4.21 -11.32 10.88
C PHE A 29 5.48 -11.92 10.27
N LEU A 30 6.05 -11.27 9.25
CA LEU A 30 7.32 -11.69 8.67
C LEU A 30 8.44 -11.70 9.72
N GLU A 31 8.63 -10.62 10.48
CA GLU A 31 9.69 -10.56 11.49
C GLU A 31 9.51 -11.57 12.63
N VAL A 32 8.32 -11.64 13.20
CA VAL A 32 8.07 -12.44 14.40
C VAL A 32 7.97 -13.93 14.05
N VAL A 33 7.24 -14.28 13.01
CA VAL A 33 6.87 -15.67 12.71
C VAL A 33 7.81 -16.31 11.69
N VAL A 34 8.12 -15.59 10.59
CA VAL A 34 8.91 -16.15 9.49
C VAL A 34 10.40 -16.05 9.77
N TYR A 35 10.89 -14.85 10.11
CA TYR A 35 12.30 -14.59 10.37
C TYR A 35 12.72 -14.86 11.81
N ARG A 36 11.77 -14.85 12.74
CA ARG A 36 11.99 -15.07 14.18
C ARG A 36 13.00 -14.09 14.79
N TRP A 37 12.99 -12.85 14.31
CA TRP A 37 13.87 -11.78 14.81
C TRP A 37 13.32 -11.09 16.07
N GLY A 38 12.11 -11.46 16.48
CA GLY A 38 11.38 -10.79 17.55
C GLY A 38 10.43 -9.73 16.99
N PHE A 39 9.81 -8.98 17.88
CA PHE A 39 8.91 -7.90 17.51
C PHE A 39 9.69 -6.60 17.36
N SER A 40 9.58 -5.96 16.20
CA SER A 40 9.93 -4.55 16.03
C SER A 40 8.78 -3.80 15.35
N ASN A 41 8.62 -2.52 15.68
CA ASN A 41 7.66 -1.69 14.96
C ASN A 41 8.25 -1.30 13.61
N ARG A 42 7.65 -1.84 12.54
CA ARG A 42 8.08 -1.63 11.15
C ARG A 42 7.54 -0.35 10.53
N GLY A 43 6.60 0.30 11.19
CA GLY A 43 6.12 1.63 10.81
C GLY A 43 7.14 2.72 11.12
N VAL A 44 7.03 3.85 10.43
CA VAL A 44 7.79 5.08 10.73
C VAL A 44 7.14 5.93 11.83
N LEU A 45 5.92 5.55 12.25
CA LEU A 45 5.14 6.19 13.32
C LEU A 45 5.03 5.24 14.51
N PHE A 46 4.61 5.77 15.67
CA PHE A 46 4.42 4.98 16.87
C PHE A 46 3.32 3.90 16.70
N GLY A 47 2.24 4.24 16.02
CA GLY A 47 1.11 3.37 15.79
C GLY A 47 1.33 2.32 14.70
N PRO A 48 0.39 1.36 14.57
CA PRO A 48 0.54 0.17 13.73
C PRO A 48 0.26 0.46 12.25
N TYR A 49 1.05 1.34 11.62
CA TYR A 49 0.85 1.73 10.23
C TYR A 49 2.17 1.76 9.46
N CYS A 50 2.27 0.91 8.43
CA CYS A 50 3.29 1.04 7.40
C CYS A 50 2.75 1.92 6.27
N ILE A 51 2.95 3.24 6.38
CA ILE A 51 2.40 4.28 5.48
C ILE A 51 2.67 3.95 4.00
N ILE A 52 3.84 3.39 3.69
CA ILE A 52 4.22 3.02 2.32
C ILE A 52 3.22 2.05 1.66
N TYR A 53 2.59 1.15 2.43
CA TYR A 53 1.57 0.24 1.91
C TYR A 53 0.26 0.97 1.60
N GLY A 54 -0.15 1.91 2.45
CA GLY A 54 -1.31 2.76 2.19
C GLY A 54 -1.14 3.62 0.95
N VAL A 55 0.00 4.31 0.84
CA VAL A 55 0.34 5.14 -0.33
C VAL A 55 0.42 4.28 -1.59
N GLY A 56 1.17 3.17 -1.55
CA GLY A 56 1.30 2.24 -2.67
C GLY A 56 -0.04 1.69 -3.15
N ALA A 57 -0.93 1.30 -2.23
CA ALA A 57 -2.27 0.84 -2.57
C ALA A 57 -3.09 1.93 -3.26
N LEU A 58 -3.07 3.17 -2.77
CA LEU A 58 -3.77 4.29 -3.43
C LEU A 58 -3.25 4.55 -4.84
N ILE A 59 -1.92 4.54 -5.03
CA ILE A 59 -1.31 4.68 -6.36
C ILE A 59 -1.83 3.57 -7.30
N LEU A 60 -1.81 2.30 -6.86
CA LEU A 60 -2.33 1.20 -7.67
C LEU A 60 -3.82 1.34 -7.99
N ILE A 61 -4.65 1.77 -7.02
CA ILE A 61 -6.09 1.97 -7.22
C ILE A 61 -6.34 3.07 -8.26
N PHE A 62 -5.62 4.19 -8.17
CA PHE A 62 -5.82 5.32 -9.09
C PHE A 62 -5.24 5.03 -10.48
N SER A 63 -4.07 4.40 -10.57
CA SER A 63 -3.42 4.10 -11.85
C SER A 63 -4.04 2.91 -12.58
N LEU A 64 -4.38 1.83 -11.86
CA LEU A 64 -4.78 0.56 -12.47
C LEU A 64 -6.25 0.19 -12.23
N GLY A 65 -6.96 0.84 -11.31
CA GLY A 65 -8.36 0.50 -11.00
C GLY A 65 -9.32 0.70 -12.18
N GLY A 66 -8.98 1.57 -13.13
CA GLY A 66 -9.68 1.69 -14.41
C GLY A 66 -9.38 0.55 -15.37
N LEU A 67 -8.09 0.21 -15.54
CA LEU A 67 -7.64 -0.88 -16.39
C LEU A 67 -8.19 -2.23 -15.92
N GLN A 68 -8.18 -2.48 -14.62
CA GLN A 68 -8.66 -3.70 -13.97
C GLN A 68 -10.10 -4.07 -14.36
N LYS A 69 -10.94 -3.07 -14.62
CA LYS A 69 -12.36 -3.26 -14.99
C LYS A 69 -12.58 -3.51 -16.48
N LYS A 70 -11.60 -3.18 -17.32
CA LYS A 70 -11.71 -3.39 -18.77
C LYS A 70 -11.59 -4.89 -19.06
N ARG A 71 -12.20 -5.33 -20.15
CA ARG A 71 -12.01 -6.69 -20.69
C ARG A 71 -11.29 -6.59 -22.02
N LEU A 72 -9.97 -6.43 -21.94
CA LEU A 72 -9.08 -6.39 -23.10
C LEU A 72 -8.70 -7.81 -23.51
N TYR A 73 -8.89 -8.11 -24.78
CA TYR A 73 -8.58 -9.39 -25.39
C TYR A 73 -7.50 -9.24 -26.45
N LEU A 74 -6.59 -10.20 -26.52
CA LEU A 74 -5.69 -10.39 -27.65
C LEU A 74 -6.11 -11.69 -28.35
N GLY A 75 -6.82 -11.56 -29.47
CA GLY A 75 -7.58 -12.66 -30.05
C GLY A 75 -8.66 -13.17 -29.09
N LYS A 76 -8.55 -14.44 -28.65
CA LYS A 76 -9.49 -15.06 -27.70
C LYS A 76 -9.02 -15.00 -26.24
N VAL A 77 -7.81 -14.52 -25.97
CA VAL A 77 -7.21 -14.54 -24.63
C VAL A 77 -7.48 -13.24 -23.90
N LEU A 78 -8.02 -13.31 -22.67
CA LEU A 78 -8.20 -12.14 -21.80
C LEU A 78 -6.84 -11.70 -21.23
N VAL A 79 -6.28 -10.60 -21.76
CA VAL A 79 -4.94 -10.12 -21.38
C VAL A 79 -4.95 -9.09 -20.26
N THR A 80 -6.13 -8.63 -19.82
CA THR A 80 -6.23 -7.57 -18.79
C THR A 80 -5.50 -7.92 -17.49
N PRO A 81 -5.64 -9.12 -16.89
CA PRO A 81 -4.93 -9.45 -15.66
C PRO A 81 -3.41 -9.42 -15.80
N VAL A 82 -2.88 -9.80 -16.97
CA VAL A 82 -1.45 -9.76 -17.27
C VAL A 82 -0.97 -8.31 -17.36
N LEU A 83 -1.72 -7.43 -18.03
CA LEU A 83 -1.40 -6.01 -18.11
C LEU A 83 -1.45 -5.34 -16.74
N VAL A 84 -2.42 -5.70 -15.90
CA VAL A 84 -2.51 -5.21 -14.52
C VAL A 84 -1.32 -5.71 -13.69
N PHE A 85 -0.95 -6.98 -13.79
CA PHE A 85 0.22 -7.52 -13.12
C PHE A 85 1.50 -6.79 -13.51
N ILE A 86 1.76 -6.60 -14.81
CA ILE A 86 2.92 -5.84 -15.30
C ILE A 86 2.88 -4.41 -14.77
N GLY A 87 1.71 -3.77 -14.83
CA GLY A 87 1.52 -2.43 -14.28
C GLY A 87 1.83 -2.34 -12.78
N ILE A 88 1.41 -3.32 -11.98
CA ILE A 88 1.73 -3.39 -10.55
C ILE A 88 3.24 -3.51 -10.38
N VAL A 89 3.89 -4.46 -11.06
CA VAL A 89 5.34 -4.69 -10.95
C VAL A 89 6.10 -3.40 -11.24
N VAL A 90 5.77 -2.71 -12.34
CA VAL A 90 6.44 -1.46 -12.72
C VAL A 90 6.20 -0.37 -11.67
N ILE A 91 4.94 -0.12 -11.29
CA ILE A 91 4.60 0.95 -10.35
C ILE A 91 5.24 0.70 -8.98
N THR A 92 5.11 -0.51 -8.45
CA THR A 92 5.66 -0.85 -7.12
C THR A 92 7.18 -0.79 -7.10
N THR A 93 7.85 -1.22 -8.17
CA THR A 93 9.31 -1.09 -8.30
C THR A 93 9.75 0.38 -8.31
N VAL A 94 9.04 1.24 -9.04
CA VAL A 94 9.34 2.68 -9.06
C VAL A 94 9.10 3.32 -7.69
N VAL A 95 7.98 2.98 -7.03
CA VAL A 95 7.67 3.47 -5.68
C VAL A 95 8.70 3.01 -4.67
N GLU A 96 9.12 1.73 -4.72
CA GLU A 96 10.14 1.17 -3.85
C GLU A 96 11.48 1.89 -4.04
N LEU A 97 11.88 2.12 -5.28
CA LEU A 97 13.11 2.86 -5.59
C LEU A 97 13.08 4.29 -5.03
N ILE A 98 12.00 5.04 -5.29
CA ILE A 98 11.82 6.40 -4.77
C ILE A 98 11.83 6.41 -3.25
N ALA A 99 11.11 5.47 -2.61
CA ALA A 99 11.05 5.36 -1.16
C ALA A 99 12.43 5.10 -0.57
N SER A 100 13.25 4.24 -1.18
CA SER A 100 14.61 3.98 -0.70
C SER A 100 15.49 5.24 -0.69
N TYR A 101 15.39 6.10 -1.71
CA TYR A 101 16.13 7.36 -1.76
C TYR A 101 15.61 8.39 -0.76
N ILE A 102 14.29 8.46 -0.55
CA ILE A 102 13.71 9.33 0.48
C ILE A 102 14.17 8.89 1.87
N MET A 103 14.14 7.59 2.15
CA MET A 103 14.61 7.04 3.42
C MET A 103 16.10 7.34 3.63
N GLU A 104 16.93 7.08 2.63
CA GLU A 104 18.36 7.37 2.72
C GLU A 104 18.63 8.86 2.99
N PHE A 105 17.95 9.75 2.26
CA PHE A 105 18.11 11.19 2.46
C PHE A 105 17.66 11.67 3.85
N THR A 106 16.61 11.06 4.40
CA THR A 106 16.01 11.49 5.68
C THR A 106 16.58 10.79 6.91
N GLN A 107 17.08 9.57 6.77
CA GLN A 107 17.46 8.67 7.87
C GLN A 107 18.89 8.12 7.73
N GLY A 108 19.59 8.39 6.63
CA GLY A 108 20.94 7.87 6.36
C GLY A 108 20.98 6.41 5.89
N GLY A 109 19.83 5.78 5.66
CA GLY A 109 19.71 4.42 5.13
C GLY A 109 18.26 4.07 4.77
N TRP A 110 18.03 2.87 4.24
CA TRP A 110 16.70 2.35 3.91
C TRP A 110 16.48 0.95 4.53
N GLN A 111 15.23 0.49 4.54
CA GLN A 111 14.83 -0.62 5.43
C GLN A 111 15.06 -2.05 4.90
N TRP A 112 15.50 -2.21 3.66
CA TRP A 112 15.71 -3.51 3.01
C TRP A 112 17.03 -3.52 2.24
N ASP A 113 17.63 -4.69 2.01
CA ASP A 113 18.85 -4.79 1.18
C ASP A 113 18.74 -5.97 0.22
N TYR A 114 18.72 -5.66 -1.07
CA TYR A 114 18.64 -6.62 -2.16
C TYR A 114 19.96 -6.83 -2.89
N THR A 115 21.10 -6.41 -2.34
CA THR A 115 22.43 -6.57 -2.97
C THR A 115 22.74 -8.02 -3.34
N ARG A 116 22.19 -8.98 -2.58
CA ARG A 116 22.35 -10.43 -2.81
C ARG A 116 21.38 -11.02 -3.82
N PHE A 117 20.45 -10.24 -4.36
CA PHE A 117 19.43 -10.71 -5.29
C PHE A 117 19.88 -10.52 -6.74
N ALA A 118 19.50 -11.46 -7.61
CA ALA A 118 19.73 -11.34 -9.05
C ALA A 118 18.93 -10.17 -9.63
N PHE A 119 19.51 -9.50 -10.64
CA PHE A 119 18.93 -8.33 -11.30
C PHE A 119 18.55 -7.22 -10.31
N ASN A 120 19.43 -6.93 -9.35
CA ASN A 120 19.27 -5.81 -8.43
C ASN A 120 19.83 -4.50 -9.00
N PHE A 121 19.34 -3.39 -8.48
CA PHE A 121 19.88 -2.05 -8.72
C PHE A 121 20.22 -1.42 -7.37
N GLU A 122 21.52 -1.21 -7.12
CA GLU A 122 22.08 -0.63 -5.89
C GLU A 122 21.60 -1.29 -4.58
N GLY A 123 21.14 -2.55 -4.63
CA GLY A 123 20.49 -3.20 -3.49
C GLY A 123 19.13 -2.59 -3.08
N ARG A 124 18.60 -1.61 -3.82
CA ARG A 124 17.34 -0.91 -3.52
C ARG A 124 16.12 -1.61 -4.11
N ILE A 125 16.26 -2.17 -5.31
CA ILE A 125 15.19 -2.92 -6.00
C ILE A 125 15.80 -4.16 -6.64
N ALA A 126 15.01 -5.20 -6.83
CA ALA A 126 15.41 -6.39 -7.57
C ALA A 126 14.21 -7.11 -8.20
N LEU A 127 14.45 -7.88 -9.27
CA LEU A 127 13.37 -8.54 -10.01
C LEU A 127 12.52 -9.47 -9.13
N ASN A 128 13.13 -10.23 -8.23
CA ASN A 128 12.43 -11.17 -7.36
C ASN A 128 11.42 -10.47 -6.42
N PRO A 129 11.82 -9.48 -5.59
CA PRO A 129 10.86 -8.71 -4.79
C PRO A 129 9.83 -7.96 -5.66
N SER A 130 10.22 -7.39 -6.80
CA SER A 130 9.27 -6.76 -7.74
C SER A 130 8.16 -7.70 -8.21
N ILE A 131 8.49 -8.96 -8.53
CA ILE A 131 7.50 -9.99 -8.89
C ILE A 131 6.60 -10.33 -7.70
N ARG A 132 7.15 -10.43 -6.48
CA ARG A 132 6.36 -10.69 -5.26
C ARG A 132 5.37 -9.55 -5.00
N PHE A 133 5.79 -8.30 -5.18
CA PHE A 133 4.87 -7.15 -5.11
C PHE A 133 3.84 -7.16 -6.24
N GLY A 134 4.22 -7.63 -7.44
CA GLY A 134 3.27 -7.92 -8.52
C GLY A 134 2.14 -8.86 -8.07
N ILE A 135 2.50 -9.99 -7.46
CA ILE A 135 1.54 -10.99 -6.97
C ILE A 135 0.70 -10.40 -5.82
N GLY A 136 1.35 -9.75 -4.86
CA GLY A 136 0.68 -9.08 -3.73
C GLY A 136 -0.31 -8.02 -4.20
N GLY A 137 0.07 -7.18 -5.16
CA GLY A 137 -0.80 -6.16 -5.76
C GLY A 137 -1.97 -6.76 -6.53
N MET A 138 -1.81 -7.95 -7.13
CA MET A 138 -2.94 -8.66 -7.75
C MET A 138 -3.95 -9.10 -6.69
N VAL A 139 -3.49 -9.68 -5.58
CA VAL A 139 -4.35 -10.00 -4.42
C VAL A 139 -5.02 -8.73 -3.88
N PHE A 140 -4.27 -7.64 -3.74
CA PHE A 140 -4.81 -6.37 -3.27
C PHE A 140 -5.91 -5.81 -4.18
N LEU A 141 -5.65 -5.71 -5.49
CA LEU A 141 -6.62 -5.12 -6.42
C LEU A 141 -7.82 -6.03 -6.68
N TYR A 142 -7.63 -7.34 -6.83
CA TYR A 142 -8.70 -8.25 -7.22
C TYR A 142 -9.46 -8.89 -6.06
N LEU A 143 -8.88 -8.94 -4.85
CA LEU A 143 -9.53 -9.54 -3.68
C LEU A 143 -9.82 -8.50 -2.59
N LEU A 144 -8.81 -7.79 -2.09
CA LEU A 144 -9.00 -6.89 -0.93
C LEU A 144 -9.76 -5.62 -1.31
N GLN A 145 -9.45 -5.00 -2.45
CA GLN A 145 -10.07 -3.73 -2.84
C GLN A 145 -11.59 -3.84 -3.08
N PRO A 146 -12.12 -4.90 -3.71
CA PRO A 146 -13.57 -5.14 -3.78
C PRO A 146 -14.21 -5.36 -2.41
N LEU A 147 -13.52 -6.09 -1.51
CA LEU A 147 -13.98 -6.29 -0.14
C LEU A 147 -14.08 -4.96 0.60
N PHE A 148 -13.06 -4.10 0.50
CA PHE A 148 -13.05 -2.79 1.14
C PHE A 148 -14.12 -1.87 0.58
N LYS A 149 -14.32 -1.86 -0.75
CA LYS A 149 -15.43 -1.13 -1.38
C LYS A 149 -16.79 -1.60 -0.87
N LYS A 150 -16.95 -2.91 -0.66
CA LYS A 150 -18.19 -3.47 -0.09
C LYS A 150 -18.36 -3.08 1.39
N LEU A 151 -17.29 -3.05 2.16
CA LEU A 151 -17.32 -2.64 3.57
C LEU A 151 -17.68 -1.15 3.70
N THR A 152 -16.96 -0.27 3.02
CA THR A 152 -17.22 1.18 3.06
C THR A 152 -18.56 1.53 2.42
N GLY A 153 -18.94 0.86 1.33
CA GLY A 153 -20.23 1.05 0.66
C GLY A 153 -21.45 0.62 1.49
N LYS A 154 -21.27 -0.23 2.51
CA LYS A 154 -22.32 -0.59 3.47
C LYS A 154 -22.48 0.42 4.61
N MET A 155 -21.51 1.31 4.81
CA MET A 155 -21.57 2.32 5.87
C MET A 155 -22.54 3.43 5.49
N SER A 156 -23.30 3.93 6.48
CA SER A 156 -23.99 5.20 6.32
C SER A 156 -22.97 6.34 6.17
N ASP A 157 -23.32 7.42 5.47
CA ASP A 157 -22.42 8.56 5.29
C ASP A 157 -21.94 9.13 6.64
N ARG A 158 -22.82 9.15 7.65
CA ARG A 158 -22.47 9.58 9.01
C ARG A 158 -21.41 8.67 9.63
N THR A 159 -21.57 7.35 9.52
CA THR A 159 -20.59 6.37 10.03
C THR A 159 -19.25 6.54 9.31
N LEU A 160 -19.29 6.61 7.98
CA LEU A 160 -18.09 6.75 7.14
C LEU A 160 -17.29 7.99 7.55
N TYR A 161 -17.94 9.15 7.67
CA TYR A 161 -17.28 10.39 8.07
C TYR A 161 -16.77 10.37 9.51
N THR A 162 -17.54 9.80 10.44
CA THR A 162 -17.15 9.71 11.84
C THR A 162 -15.90 8.85 12.01
N VAL A 163 -15.89 7.65 11.43
CA VAL A 163 -14.73 6.74 11.50
C VAL A 163 -13.51 7.35 10.81
N SER A 164 -13.70 7.94 9.63
CA SER A 164 -12.61 8.61 8.90
C SER A 164 -12.02 9.76 9.71
N LEU A 165 -12.86 10.57 10.36
CA LEU A 165 -12.40 11.69 11.18
C LEU A 165 -11.63 11.22 12.41
N ILE A 166 -12.13 10.20 13.12
CA ILE A 166 -11.45 9.64 14.30
C ILE A 166 -10.07 9.12 13.91
N LEU A 167 -9.99 8.32 12.84
CA LEU A 167 -8.71 7.78 12.37
C LEU A 167 -7.76 8.89 11.90
N LEU A 168 -8.28 9.95 11.27
CA LEU A 168 -7.48 11.11 10.86
C LEU A 168 -6.88 11.84 12.05
N VAL A 169 -7.68 12.10 13.09
CA VAL A 169 -7.20 12.75 14.31
C VAL A 169 -6.13 11.90 15.00
N LEU A 170 -6.34 10.58 15.11
CA LEU A 170 -5.35 9.67 15.70
C LEU A 170 -4.05 9.65 14.88
N PHE A 171 -4.15 9.55 13.56
CA PHE A 171 -2.99 9.54 12.67
C PHE A 171 -2.18 10.85 12.74
N ILE A 172 -2.85 12.00 12.78
CA ILE A 172 -2.19 13.30 12.93
C ILE A 172 -1.55 13.42 14.32
N ALA A 173 -2.25 12.99 15.39
CA ALA A 173 -1.70 13.00 16.73
C ALA A 173 -0.43 12.14 16.85
N ASP A 174 -0.39 10.99 16.17
CA ASP A 174 0.77 10.11 16.12
C ASP A 174 1.96 10.75 15.37
N ILE A 175 1.71 11.39 14.22
CA ILE A 175 2.73 12.16 13.51
C ILE A 175 3.32 13.25 14.42
N ILE A 176 2.45 14.03 15.08
CA ILE A 176 2.86 15.08 16.00
C ILE A 176 3.70 14.49 17.13
N TYR A 177 3.24 13.40 17.73
CA TYR A 177 3.95 12.73 18.82
C TYR A 177 5.32 12.23 18.37
N THR A 178 5.39 11.49 17.26
CA THR A 178 6.62 10.85 16.77
C THR A 178 7.71 11.84 16.34
N TYR A 179 7.34 13.03 15.83
CA TYR A 179 8.30 13.98 15.28
C TYR A 179 8.55 15.23 16.13
N LEU A 180 7.68 15.56 17.09
CA LEU A 180 7.85 16.73 17.95
C LEU A 180 8.19 16.41 19.40
N PHE A 181 8.05 15.15 19.83
CA PHE A 181 8.33 14.69 21.19
C PHE A 181 9.26 13.47 21.16
#